data_AF-A0A928GQF3-F1
#
_entry.id   AF-A0A928GQF3-F1
#
_cell.length_a   1.000
_cell.length_b   1.000
_cell.length_c   1.000
_cell.angle_alpha   90.00
_cell.angle_beta   90.00
_cell.angle_gamma   90.00
#
_symmetry.space_group_name_H-M   'P 1'
#
loop_
_entity.id
_entity.type
_entity.pdbx_description
1 polymer ?
#
loop_
_entity_poly.entity_id
_entity_poly.type
_entity_poly.pdbx_seq_one_letter_code
_entity_poly.pdbx_strand_id
1 'polypeptide(L)'
;MAENEYIEIMSRLDKMEQIIIGMKEKLDRGNLPIRDRLDHKEAAAWLGISSSHLYNLVSAGKIPVCKSGDGKNCTSYYLIEDLEKYARKYKKFSEDEITSMATTYCATKPRKRYKKKIES
;
A
#
# COMPACT_ATOMS: atom_id res chain seq x y z
N MET A 1 -4.41 -25.36 55.60
CA MET A 1 -5.17 -25.67 54.37
C MET A 1 -5.29 -24.45 53.47
N ALA A 2 -5.82 -23.32 53.98
CA ALA A 2 -5.92 -22.06 53.23
C ALA A 2 -4.58 -21.48 52.71
N GLU A 3 -3.48 -21.66 53.44
CA GLU A 3 -2.16 -21.13 53.03
C GLU A 3 -1.57 -21.88 51.83
N ASN A 4 -1.81 -23.20 51.73
CA ASN A 4 -1.42 -23.98 50.55
C ASN A 4 -2.24 -23.61 49.31
N GLU A 5 -3.54 -23.35 49.49
CA GLU A 5 -4.42 -22.88 48.42
C GLU A 5 -3.97 -21.51 47.91
N TYR A 6 -3.56 -20.61 48.80
CA TYR A 6 -3.02 -19.31 48.44
C TYR A 6 -1.73 -19.42 47.61
N ILE A 7 -0.79 -20.28 48.02
CA ILE A 7 0.46 -20.53 47.29
C ILE A 7 0.17 -21.10 45.90
N GLU A 8 -0.80 -22.00 45.79
CA GLU A 8 -1.19 -22.61 44.51
C GLU A 8 -1.84 -21.58 43.56
N ILE A 9 -2.69 -20.69 44.10
CA ILE A 9 -3.28 -19.60 43.34
C ILE A 9 -2.20 -18.65 42.80
N MET A 10 -1.24 -18.25 43.64
CA MET A 10 -0.14 -17.37 43.23
C MET A 10 0.71 -18.00 42.13
N SER A 11 1.09 -19.28 42.28
CA SER A 11 1.84 -19.99 41.24
C SER A 11 1.07 -20.08 39.91
N ARG A 12 -0.25 -20.16 39.97
CA ARG A 12 -1.10 -20.20 38.78
C ARG A 12 -1.21 -18.83 38.11
N LEU A 13 -1.25 -17.75 38.88
CA LEU A 13 -1.22 -16.37 38.37
C LEU A 13 0.10 -16.08 37.65
N ASP A 14 1.24 -16.44 38.23
CA ASP A 14 2.55 -16.26 37.60
C ASP A 14 2.63 -16.99 36.24
N LYS A 15 2.11 -18.22 36.17
CA LYS A 15 2.05 -18.99 34.92
C LYS A 15 1.18 -18.29 33.87
N MET A 16 0.04 -17.72 34.27
CA MET A 16 -0.82 -16.96 33.36
C MET A 16 -0.10 -15.73 32.82
N GLU A 17 0.61 -15.00 33.67
CA GLU A 17 1.38 -13.82 33.26
C GLU A 17 2.47 -14.19 32.25
N GLN A 18 3.23 -15.26 32.49
CA GLN A 18 4.24 -15.75 31.55
C GLN A 18 3.65 -16.17 30.20
N ILE A 19 2.47 -16.81 30.19
CA ILE A 19 1.77 -17.16 28.95
C ILE A 19 1.34 -15.90 28.19
N ILE A 20 0.82 -14.89 28.88
CA ILE A 20 0.39 -13.62 28.26
C ILE A 20 1.60 -12.90 27.65
N ILE A 21 2.73 -12.83 28.36
CA ILE A 21 3.97 -12.24 27.85
C ILE A 21 4.44 -13.00 26.60
N GLY A 22 4.50 -14.33 26.66
CA GLY A 22 4.91 -15.14 25.50
C GLY A 22 3.94 -15.05 24.32
N MET A 23 2.64 -14.91 24.58
CA MET A 23 1.63 -14.66 23.54
C MET A 23 1.80 -13.29 22.92
N LYS A 24 2.08 -12.25 23.72
CA LYS A 24 2.37 -10.90 23.24
C LYS A 24 3.63 -10.89 22.38
N GLU A 25 4.71 -11.53 22.80
CA GLU A 25 5.93 -11.64 21.99
C GLU A 25 5.70 -12.40 20.69
N LYS A 26 4.88 -13.46 20.68
CA LYS A 26 4.51 -14.18 19.47
C LYS A 26 3.59 -13.35 18.57
N LEU A 27 2.70 -12.56 19.15
CA LEU A 27 1.87 -11.60 18.43
C LEU A 27 2.73 -10.48 17.86
N ASP A 28 3.75 -9.99 18.55
CA ASP A 28 4.69 -8.98 18.05
C ASP A 28 5.63 -9.57 16.98
N ARG A 29 5.89 -10.88 17.02
CA ARG A 29 6.60 -11.61 15.94
C ARG A 29 5.70 -11.96 14.76
N GLY A 30 4.39 -12.13 14.99
CA GLY A 30 3.37 -12.47 13.98
C GLY A 30 2.74 -11.25 13.31
N ASN A 31 2.57 -10.16 14.06
CA ASN A 31 2.59 -8.77 13.60
C ASN A 31 4.04 -8.42 13.27
N LEU A 32 4.61 -9.13 12.29
CA LEU A 32 5.54 -8.43 11.41
C LEU A 32 4.86 -7.10 11.08
N PRO A 33 5.55 -5.94 11.17
CA PRO A 33 5.03 -4.77 10.49
C PRO A 33 4.67 -5.27 9.09
N ILE A 34 3.45 -4.98 8.62
CA ILE A 34 3.15 -5.05 7.19
C ILE A 34 4.43 -4.56 6.53
N ARG A 35 5.08 -5.40 5.72
CA ARG A 35 6.33 -4.99 5.07
C ARG A 35 5.95 -3.87 4.13
N ASP A 36 5.82 -2.67 4.68
CA ASP A 36 5.49 -1.44 3.97
C ASP A 36 6.61 -1.11 3.00
N ARG A 37 7.74 -1.83 3.09
CA ARG A 37 8.95 -1.67 2.32
C ARG A 37 9.18 -2.91 1.48
N LEU A 38 9.11 -2.73 0.17
CA LEU A 38 9.43 -3.72 -0.85
C LEU A 38 10.83 -3.47 -1.40
N ASP A 39 11.56 -4.53 -1.73
CA ASP A 39 12.79 -4.44 -2.53
C ASP A 39 12.45 -4.22 -4.02
N HIS A 40 13.42 -3.84 -4.84
CA HIS A 40 13.19 -3.51 -6.26
C HIS A 40 12.54 -4.65 -7.05
N LYS A 41 12.96 -5.90 -6.81
CA LYS A 41 12.35 -7.08 -7.47
C LYS A 41 10.92 -7.32 -7.01
N GLU A 42 10.67 -7.17 -5.71
CA GLU A 42 9.35 -7.35 -5.12
C GLU A 42 8.38 -6.26 -5.60
N ALA A 43 8.83 -5.00 -5.67
CA ALA A 43 8.05 -3.89 -6.18
C ALA A 43 7.69 -4.04 -7.67
N ALA A 44 8.62 -4.56 -8.48
CA ALA A 44 8.37 -4.83 -9.90
C ALA A 44 7.32 -5.94 -10.08
N ALA A 45 7.44 -7.01 -9.29
CA ALA A 45 6.45 -8.10 -9.28
C ALA A 45 5.08 -7.61 -8.80
N TRP A 46 5.04 -6.77 -7.77
CA TRP A 46 3.80 -6.21 -7.22
C TRP A 46 3.05 -5.35 -8.25
N LEU A 47 3.77 -4.49 -9.00
CA LEU A 47 3.19 -3.67 -10.06
C LEU A 47 2.92 -4.44 -11.38
N GLY A 48 3.41 -5.68 -11.51
CA GLY A 48 3.29 -6.46 -12.74
C GLY A 48 4.10 -5.89 -13.91
N ILE A 49 5.22 -5.21 -13.65
CA ILE A 49 6.09 -4.60 -14.67
C ILE A 49 7.50 -5.19 -14.64
N SER A 50 8.27 -4.99 -15.71
CA SER A 50 9.67 -5.42 -15.72
C SER A 50 10.53 -4.55 -14.77
N SER A 51 11.57 -5.14 -14.20
CA SER A 51 12.51 -4.43 -13.31
C SER A 51 13.16 -3.21 -14.00
N SER A 52 13.53 -3.33 -15.28
CA SER A 52 14.05 -2.20 -16.05
C SER A 52 13.01 -1.09 -16.25
N HIS A 53 11.74 -1.44 -16.42
CA HIS A 53 10.67 -0.44 -16.51
C HIS A 53 10.46 0.28 -15.18
N LEU A 54 10.48 -0.44 -14.05
CA LEU A 54 10.43 0.15 -12.72
C LEU A 54 11.63 1.10 -12.51
N TYR A 55 12.84 0.72 -12.93
CA TYR A 55 14.01 1.58 -12.84
C TYR A 55 13.83 2.89 -13.63
N ASN A 56 13.30 2.82 -14.84
CA ASN A 56 13.01 4.01 -15.66
C ASN A 56 11.94 4.91 -15.01
N LEU A 57 10.94 4.33 -14.35
CA LEU A 57 9.92 5.10 -13.62
C LEU A 57 10.51 5.82 -12.41
N VAL A 58 11.44 5.17 -11.71
CA VAL A 58 12.15 5.77 -10.58
C VAL A 58 13.08 6.88 -11.03
N SER A 59 13.88 6.66 -12.09
CA SER A 59 14.80 7.67 -12.61
C SER A 59 14.08 8.87 -13.20
N ALA A 60 12.88 8.66 -13.78
CA ALA A 60 11.99 9.72 -14.24
C ALA A 60 11.22 10.43 -13.10
N GLY A 61 11.46 10.05 -11.83
CA GLY A 61 10.80 10.65 -10.66
C GLY A 61 9.30 10.36 -10.57
N LYS A 62 8.81 9.29 -11.21
CA LYS A 62 7.38 8.91 -11.20
C LYS A 62 7.01 8.10 -9.97
N ILE A 63 7.93 7.30 -9.45
CA ILE A 63 7.78 6.51 -8.23
C ILE A 63 8.87 6.94 -7.24
N PRO A 64 8.50 7.41 -6.03
CA PRO A 64 9.48 7.76 -5.01
C PRO A 64 10.20 6.52 -4.50
N VAL A 65 11.51 6.66 -4.26
CA VAL A 65 12.34 5.60 -3.70
C VAL A 65 13.05 6.13 -2.49
N CYS A 66 12.88 5.42 -1.39
CA CYS A 66 13.58 5.71 -0.16
C CYS A 66 14.92 4.98 -0.17
N LYS A 67 15.97 5.68 0.26
CA LYS A 67 17.30 5.11 0.42
C LYS A 67 17.56 4.96 1.90
N SER A 68 17.95 3.77 2.34
CA SER A 68 18.49 3.54 3.69
C SER A 68 19.93 3.09 3.53
N GLY A 69 20.84 3.83 4.15
CA GLY A 69 22.23 3.42 4.23
C GLY A 69 23.10 4.39 5.01
N ASP A 70 23.85 3.85 5.97
CA ASP A 70 25.02 4.49 6.56
C ASP A 70 26.20 4.34 5.60
N GLY A 71 26.28 5.24 4.62
CA GLY A 71 27.47 5.55 3.80
C GLY A 71 28.07 4.46 2.89
N LYS A 72 27.90 3.16 3.18
CA LYS A 72 28.57 2.05 2.48
C LYS A 72 27.60 1.05 1.84
N ASN A 73 26.41 0.84 2.42
CA ASN A 73 25.38 -0.02 1.86
C ASN A 73 24.09 0.78 1.68
N CYS A 74 23.94 1.42 0.53
CA CYS A 74 22.73 2.16 0.19
C CYS A 74 21.69 1.19 -0.39
N THR A 75 20.86 0.62 0.48
CA THR A 75 19.74 -0.22 0.06
C THR A 75 18.54 0.65 -0.28
N SER A 76 18.01 0.46 -1.48
CA SER A 76 16.84 1.19 -1.98
C SER A 76 15.59 0.39 -1.67
N TYR A 77 14.57 1.02 -1.11
CA TYR A 77 13.29 0.36 -0.82
C TYR A 77 12.11 1.24 -1.26
N TYR A 78 10.98 0.57 -1.49
CA TYR A 78 9.76 1.16 -2.03
C TYR A 78 8.66 1.06 -0.99
N LEU A 79 7.92 2.14 -0.76
CA LEU A 79 6.75 2.09 0.10
C LEU A 79 5.54 1.54 -0.64
N ILE A 80 4.82 0.58 -0.04
CA ILE A 80 3.58 0.03 -0.64
C ILE A 80 2.58 1.15 -0.95
N GLU A 81 2.40 2.09 -0.03
CA GLU A 81 1.50 3.23 -0.23
C GLU A 81 1.82 4.04 -1.50
N ASP A 82 3.10 4.18 -1.82
CA ASP A 82 3.54 4.95 -2.98
C ASP A 82 3.35 4.17 -4.28
N LEU A 83 3.53 2.85 -4.24
CA LEU A 83 3.18 1.97 -5.34
C LEU A 83 1.66 1.97 -5.60
N GLU A 84 0.85 1.96 -4.54
CA GLU A 84 -0.62 2.07 -4.64
C GLU A 84 -1.07 3.41 -5.22
N LYS A 85 -0.48 4.53 -4.75
CA LYS A 85 -0.75 5.87 -5.30
C LYS A 85 -0.42 5.91 -6.79
N TYR A 86 0.72 5.33 -7.19
CA TYR A 86 1.10 5.26 -8.59
C TYR A 86 0.11 4.40 -9.41
N ALA A 87 -0.22 3.19 -8.93
CA ALA A 87 -1.16 2.28 -9.59
C ALA A 87 -2.55 2.92 -9.77
N ARG A 88 -3.03 3.64 -8.74
CA ARG A 88 -4.31 4.36 -8.79
C ARG A 88 -4.28 5.52 -9.79
N LYS A 89 -3.19 6.28 -9.83
CA LYS A 89 -3.02 7.43 -10.71
C LYS A 89 -2.92 7.04 -12.18
N TYR A 90 -2.23 5.94 -12.47
CA TYR A 90 -1.98 5.44 -13.82
C TYR A 90 -2.84 4.23 -14.18
N LYS A 91 -3.99 4.06 -13.50
CA LYS A 91 -4.98 3.05 -13.86
C LYS A 91 -5.38 3.26 -15.32
N LYS A 92 -4.99 2.34 -16.19
CA LYS A 92 -5.48 2.30 -17.57
C LYS A 92 -6.89 1.73 -17.52
N PHE A 93 -7.85 2.53 -17.95
CA PHE A 93 -9.22 2.08 -18.10
C PHE A 93 -9.31 1.10 -19.28
N SER A 94 -10.13 0.07 -19.13
CA SER A 94 -10.46 -0.83 -20.24
C SER A 94 -11.18 -0.05 -21.34
N GLU A 95 -11.14 -0.55 -22.57
CA GLU A 95 -11.86 0.05 -23.70
C GLU A 95 -13.38 0.14 -23.44
N ASP A 96 -13.93 -0.83 -22.70
CA ASP A 96 -15.32 -0.83 -22.22
C ASP A 96 -15.59 0.30 -21.20
N GLU A 97 -14.64 0.56 -20.30
CA GLU A 97 -14.76 1.65 -19.32
C GLU A 97 -14.66 3.00 -20.03
N ILE A 98 -13.78 3.12 -21.03
CA ILE A 98 -13.60 4.33 -21.84
C ILE A 98 -14.87 4.62 -22.66
N THR A 99 -15.44 3.61 -23.32
CA THR A 99 -16.68 3.75 -24.10
C THR A 99 -17.87 4.11 -23.21
N SER A 100 -17.98 3.50 -22.04
CA SER A 100 -19.01 3.84 -21.03
C SER A 100 -18.87 5.28 -20.51
N MET A 101 -17.63 5.75 -20.26
CA MET A 101 -17.39 7.15 -19.90
C MET A 101 -17.73 8.11 -21.04
N ALA A 102 -17.39 7.76 -22.28
CA ALA A 102 -17.71 8.57 -23.45
C ALA A 102 -19.22 8.66 -23.72
N THR A 103 -19.96 7.57 -23.60
CA THR A 103 -21.42 7.55 -23.76
C THR A 103 -22.10 8.43 -22.70
N THR A 104 -21.68 8.28 -21.44
CA THR A 104 -22.16 9.11 -20.32
C THR A 104 -21.88 10.59 -20.55
N TYR A 105 -20.67 10.93 -21.02
CA TYR A 105 -20.28 12.31 -21.32
C TYR A 105 -21.12 12.92 -22.46
N CYS A 106 -21.32 12.16 -23.54
CA CYS A 106 -22.15 12.58 -24.67
C CYS A 106 -23.62 12.76 -24.30
N ALA A 107 -24.14 11.95 -23.37
CA ALA A 107 -25.52 12.02 -22.90
C ALA A 107 -25.77 13.21 -21.96
N THR A 108 -24.81 13.55 -21.10
CA THR A 108 -25.00 14.52 -20.01
C THR A 108 -24.61 15.95 -20.37
N LYS A 109 -23.72 16.16 -21.35
CA LYS A 109 -23.19 17.50 -21.64
C LYS A 109 -24.14 18.31 -22.54
N PRO A 110 -24.67 19.46 -22.08
CA PRO A 110 -25.56 20.28 -22.89
C PRO A 110 -24.82 20.88 -24.07
N ARG A 111 -25.36 20.69 -25.28
CA ARG A 111 -24.83 21.31 -26.50
C ARG A 111 -25.06 22.82 -26.44
N LYS A 112 -23.98 23.61 -26.32
CA LYS A 112 -24.06 25.07 -26.47
C LYS A 112 -24.52 25.41 -27.89
N ARG A 113 -25.78 25.82 -28.04
CA ARG A 113 -26.30 26.40 -29.28
C ARG A 113 -25.77 27.83 -29.40
N TYR A 114 -24.81 28.04 -30.29
CA TYR A 114 -24.43 29.40 -30.70
C TYR A 114 -25.53 29.97 -31.59
N LYS A 115 -26.23 31.01 -31.12
CA LYS A 115 -27.17 31.77 -31.95
C LYS A 115 -26.35 32.63 -32.91
N LYS A 116 -26.37 32.32 -34.22
CA LYS A 116 -25.87 33.25 -35.24
C LYS A 116 -26.77 34.48 -35.22
N LYS A 117 -26.21 35.65 -34.91
CA LYS A 117 -26.87 36.92 -35.22
C LYS A 117 -26.90 37.04 -36.73
N ILE A 118 -28.11 37.02 -37.30
CA ILE A 118 -28.34 37.43 -38.68
C ILE A 118 -28.46 38.94 -38.58
N GLU A 119 -27.46 39.67 -39.04
CA GLU A 119 -27.53 41.12 -39.21
C GLU A 119 -28.28 41.40 -40.51
N SER A 120 -29.36 42.18 -40.39
CA SER A 120 -30.19 42.68 -41.48
C SER A 120 -29.70 44.03 -41.98
#